data_AF-Q033Q4-F1
#
_entry.id   AF-Q033Q4-F1
#
_cell.length_a   1.000
_cell.length_b   1.000
_cell.length_c   1.000
_cell.angle_alpha   90.00
_cell.angle_beta   90.00
_cell.angle_gamma   90.00
#
_symmetry.space_group_name_H-M   'P 1'
#
loop_
_entity.id
_entity.type
_entity.pdbx_description
1 polymer ?
#
loop_
_entity_poly.entity_id
_entity_poly.type
_entity_poly.pdbx_seq_one_letter_code
_entity_poly.pdbx_strand_id
1 'polypeptide(L)'
;MTVVLTLCIVLIWQLPALVAFTISFNLTQRNFPRRYRLLLWSLRRVTRRRSSQPLTVYAHRIDTRLGDQRHFTTLTHAYEAWTFGHVAIHPDPLTTSLKSLSTQLAQYARHKFHVKQN
;
A
#
# COMPACT_ATOMS: atom_id res chain seq x y z
N MET A 1 -21.09 -8.97 20.32
CA MET A 1 -20.26 -7.78 19.99
C MET A 1 -18.87 -8.12 19.46
N THR A 2 -18.29 -9.28 19.80
CA THR A 2 -16.96 -9.70 19.32
C THR A 2 -16.89 -9.90 17.81
N VAL A 3 -17.92 -10.48 17.18
CA VAL A 3 -17.99 -10.74 15.72
C VAL A 3 -17.92 -9.44 14.89
N VAL A 4 -18.61 -8.38 15.32
CA VAL A 4 -18.58 -7.09 14.63
C VAL A 4 -17.20 -6.43 14.75
N LEU A 5 -16.55 -6.58 15.91
CA LEU A 5 -15.24 -6.01 16.18
C LEU A 5 -14.14 -6.73 15.39
N THR A 6 -14.18 -8.06 15.30
CA THR A 6 -13.29 -8.83 14.41
C THR A 6 -13.53 -8.48 12.95
N LEU A 7 -14.78 -8.35 12.50
CA LEU A 7 -15.10 -7.94 11.13
C LEU A 7 -14.53 -6.56 10.78
N CYS A 8 -14.66 -5.58 11.70
CA CYS A 8 -14.07 -4.25 11.55
C CYS A 8 -12.53 -4.31 11.46
N ILE A 9 -11.88 -5.16 12.27
CA ILE A 9 -10.42 -5.33 12.23
C ILE A 9 -9.99 -5.94 10.90
N VAL A 10 -10.70 -6.95 10.38
CA VAL A 10 -10.41 -7.54 9.06
C VAL A 10 -10.59 -6.50 7.95
N LEU A 11 -11.67 -5.71 7.98
CA LEU A 11 -11.91 -4.63 7.00
C LEU A 11 -10.79 -3.59 6.99
N ILE A 12 -10.25 -3.23 8.16
CA ILE A 12 -9.15 -2.26 8.28
C ILE A 12 -7.89 -2.76 7.55
N TRP A 13 -7.64 -4.07 7.53
CA TRP A 13 -6.52 -4.66 6.82
C TRP A 13 -6.75 -4.86 5.31
N GLN A 14 -8.01 -4.88 4.86
CA GLN A 14 -8.36 -4.97 3.42
C GLN A 14 -8.40 -3.60 2.74
N LEU A 15 -8.64 -2.52 3.49
CA LEU A 15 -8.65 -1.14 2.99
C LEU A 15 -7.40 -0.77 2.15
N PRO A 16 -6.16 -1.09 2.56
CA PRO A 16 -4.97 -0.82 1.75
C PRO A 16 -4.97 -1.54 0.40
N ALA A 17 -5.45 -2.79 0.35
CA ALA A 17 -5.54 -3.57 -0.88
C ALA A 17 -6.54 -2.93 -1.85
N LEU A 18 -7.72 -2.54 -1.34
CA LEU A 18 -8.75 -1.86 -2.12
C LEU A 18 -8.26 -0.51 -2.63
N VAL A 19 -7.58 0.28 -1.78
CA VAL A 19 -6.99 1.56 -2.18
C VAL A 19 -5.93 1.33 -3.26
N ALA A 20 -5.02 0.37 -3.11
CA ALA A 20 -4.02 0.05 -4.12
C ALA A 20 -4.64 -0.37 -5.47
N PHE A 21 -5.71 -1.17 -5.42
CA PHE A 21 -6.44 -1.60 -6.61
C PHE A 21 -7.15 -0.43 -7.30
N THR A 22 -7.91 0.36 -6.55
CA THR A 22 -8.66 1.52 -7.09
C THR A 22 -7.72 2.58 -7.67
N ILE A 23 -6.59 2.88 -7.01
CA ILE A 23 -5.65 3.86 -7.52
C ILE A 23 -4.85 3.37 -8.73
N SER A 24 -4.73 2.05 -8.93
CA SER A 24 -4.13 1.48 -10.14
C SER A 24 -4.96 1.80 -11.40
N PHE A 25 -6.27 2.05 -11.25
CA PHE A 25 -7.14 2.36 -12.38
C PHE A 25 -7.02 3.84 -12.76
N ASN A 26 -6.65 4.14 -14.00
CA ASN A 26 -6.52 5.52 -14.51
C ASN A 26 -5.45 6.34 -13.76
N LEU A 27 -4.28 5.74 -13.52
CA LEU A 27 -3.15 6.40 -12.91
C LEU A 27 -2.50 7.38 -13.91
N THR A 28 -2.40 8.65 -13.54
CA THR A 28 -1.71 9.67 -14.34
C THR A 28 -0.66 10.37 -13.49
N GLN A 29 0.36 10.95 -14.12
CA GLN A 29 1.44 11.66 -13.43
C GLN A 29 0.91 12.72 -12.44
N ARG A 30 -0.12 13.46 -12.85
CA ARG A 30 -0.73 14.52 -12.04
C ARG A 30 -1.49 14.01 -10.82
N ASN A 31 -2.11 12.84 -10.93
CA ASN A 31 -2.93 12.26 -9.87
C ASN A 31 -2.15 11.29 -8.96
N PHE A 32 -1.02 10.79 -9.43
CA PHE A 32 -0.17 9.84 -8.70
C PHE A 32 0.19 10.31 -7.27
N PRO A 33 0.65 11.56 -7.02
CA PRO A 33 1.04 11.99 -5.67
C PRO A 33 -0.13 12.00 -4.69
N ARG A 34 -1.31 12.43 -5.15
CA ARG A 34 -2.53 12.42 -4.34
C ARG A 34 -2.96 11.00 -4.01
N ARG A 35 -2.93 10.11 -5.00
CA ARG A 35 -3.28 8.69 -4.86
C ARG A 35 -2.30 7.92 -3.98
N TYR A 36 -1.00 8.18 -4.12
CA TYR A 36 0.04 7.63 -3.27
C TYR A 36 -0.17 8.06 -1.81
N ARG A 37 -0.53 9.33 -1.54
CA ARG A 37 -0.85 9.79 -0.18
C ARG A 37 -2.05 9.06 0.41
N LEU A 38 -3.08 8.74 -0.38
CA LEU A 38 -4.21 7.93 0.08
C LEU A 38 -3.76 6.51 0.46
N LEU A 39 -2.92 5.88 -0.35
CA LEU A 39 -2.32 4.58 -0.06
C LEU A 39 -1.46 4.63 1.21
N LEU A 40 -0.65 5.67 1.38
CA LEU A 40 0.16 5.88 2.58
C LEU A 40 -0.73 6.02 3.82
N TRP A 41 -1.84 6.76 3.71
CA TRP A 41 -2.81 6.95 4.78
C TRP A 41 -3.51 5.65 5.18
N SER A 42 -3.93 4.83 4.20
CA SER A 42 -4.55 3.54 4.48
C SER A 42 -3.54 2.58 5.13
N LEU A 43 -2.31 2.52 4.62
CA LEU A 43 -1.23 1.73 5.22
C LEU A 43 -0.87 2.20 6.62
N ARG A 44 -0.91 3.51 6.91
CA ARG A 44 -0.59 4.05 8.24
C ARG A 44 -1.56 3.58 9.33
N ARG A 45 -2.82 3.28 8.97
CA ARG A 45 -3.80 2.68 9.91
C ARG A 45 -3.42 1.26 10.31
N VAL A 46 -2.80 0.54 9.39
CA VAL A 46 -2.45 -0.87 9.54
C VAL A 46 -1.05 -1.06 10.12
N THR A 47 -0.09 -0.28 9.64
CA THR A 47 1.29 -0.26 10.11
C THR A 47 1.66 1.16 10.49
N ARG A 48 1.78 1.44 11.80
CA ARG A 48 2.20 2.77 12.25
C ARG A 48 3.64 3.06 11.81
N ARG A 49 3.83 4.19 11.14
CA ARG A 49 5.13 4.81 10.87
C ARG A 49 5.50 5.76 12.02
N ARG A 50 6.74 5.67 12.53
CA ARG A 50 7.29 6.67 13.47
C ARG A 50 7.57 7.97 12.72
N SER A 51 7.34 9.13 13.34
CA SER A 51 7.52 10.44 12.72
C SER A 51 8.96 10.67 12.22
N SER A 52 9.96 10.18 12.94
CA SER A 52 11.38 10.26 12.58
C SER A 52 11.83 9.24 11.53
N GLN A 53 10.98 8.29 11.12
CA GLN A 53 11.36 7.24 10.18
C GLN A 53 11.23 7.73 8.73
N PRO A 54 12.24 7.57 7.86
CA PRO A 54 12.14 7.92 6.44
C PRO A 54 11.02 7.16 5.71
N LEU A 55 10.48 7.73 4.63
CA LEU A 55 9.43 7.07 3.82
C LEU A 55 9.96 5.77 3.19
N THR A 56 11.16 5.80 2.60
CA THR A 56 11.83 4.63 2.02
C THR A 56 12.01 3.48 3.01
N VAL A 57 12.48 3.77 4.22
CA VAL A 57 12.66 2.76 5.28
C VAL A 57 11.31 2.19 5.74
N TYR A 58 10.27 3.03 5.81
CA TYR A 58 8.91 2.55 6.07
C TYR A 58 8.40 1.67 4.93
N ALA A 59 8.71 2.03 3.69
CA ALA A 59 8.25 1.30 2.52
C ALA A 59 8.87 -0.09 2.44
N HIS A 60 10.19 -0.17 2.64
CA HIS A 60 10.92 -1.43 2.72
C HIS A 60 10.36 -2.34 3.81
N ARG A 61 9.97 -1.79 4.97
CA ARG A 61 9.34 -2.59 6.04
C ARG A 61 7.99 -3.17 5.63
N ILE A 62 7.21 -2.46 4.82
CA ILE A 62 5.95 -2.99 4.30
C ILE A 62 6.24 -4.08 3.29
N ASP A 63 7.18 -3.86 2.37
CA ASP A 63 7.55 -4.87 1.38
C ASP A 63 8.03 -6.15 2.06
N THR A 64 8.91 -6.07 3.06
CA THR A 64 9.35 -7.26 3.80
C THR A 64 8.22 -7.99 4.51
N ARG A 65 7.22 -7.26 5.03
CA ARG A 65 6.00 -7.88 5.60
C ARG A 65 5.12 -8.55 4.55
N LEU A 66 5.16 -8.09 3.31
CA LEU A 66 4.37 -8.59 2.19
C LEU A 66 5.10 -9.64 1.34
N GLY A 67 6.33 -10.04 1.71
CA GLY A 67 7.12 -11.02 0.96
C GLY A 67 8.22 -10.44 0.06
N ASP A 68 8.71 -9.25 0.39
CA ASP A 68 9.92 -8.59 -0.13
C ASP A 68 9.98 -8.32 -1.65
N GLN A 69 8.82 -8.10 -2.29
CA GLN A 69 8.77 -7.81 -3.73
C GLN A 69 9.01 -6.34 -4.11
N ARG A 70 9.38 -5.48 -3.14
CA ARG A 70 9.77 -4.07 -3.32
C ARG A 70 8.77 -3.16 -4.05
N HIS A 71 7.52 -3.58 -4.26
CA HIS A 71 6.51 -2.80 -5.00
C HIS A 71 6.20 -1.47 -4.32
N PHE A 72 6.11 -1.46 -2.99
CA PHE A 72 5.82 -0.24 -2.25
C PHE A 72 7.02 0.71 -2.21
N THR A 73 8.22 0.15 -2.13
CA THR A 73 9.50 0.89 -2.23
C THR A 73 9.63 1.55 -3.59
N THR A 74 9.33 0.85 -4.69
CA THR A 74 9.31 1.43 -6.04
C THR A 74 8.34 2.60 -6.16
N LEU A 75 7.13 2.47 -5.62
CA LEU A 75 6.13 3.56 -5.59
C LEU A 75 6.62 4.75 -4.76
N THR A 76 7.31 4.49 -3.67
CA THR A 76 7.86 5.52 -2.77
C THR A 76 9.00 6.28 -3.43
N HIS A 77 9.92 5.58 -4.11
CA HIS A 77 10.98 6.22 -4.88
C HIS A 77 10.42 7.09 -6.01
N ALA A 78 9.40 6.62 -6.73
CA ALA A 78 8.76 7.42 -7.77
C ALA A 78 8.08 8.67 -7.18
N TYR A 79 7.48 8.56 -6.00
CA TYR A 79 6.88 9.69 -5.30
C TYR A 79 7.94 10.72 -4.86
N GLU A 80 9.07 10.26 -4.31
CA GLU A 80 10.17 11.13 -3.90
C GLU A 80 10.84 11.79 -5.11
N ALA A 81 11.06 11.04 -6.19
CA ALA A 81 11.62 11.56 -7.44
C ALA A 81 10.73 12.65 -8.05
N TRP A 82 9.40 12.49 -8.01
CA TRP A 82 8.47 13.51 -8.49
C TRP A 82 8.37 14.71 -7.54
N THR A 83 8.26 14.47 -6.22
CA THR A 83 7.99 15.53 -5.23
C THR A 83 9.23 16.37 -4.91
N PHE A 84 10.40 15.74 -4.79
CA PHE A 84 11.64 16.39 -4.41
C PHE A 84 12.60 16.54 -5.58
N GLY A 85 12.67 15.53 -6.46
CA GLY A 85 13.56 15.53 -7.63
C GLY A 85 12.99 16.22 -8.87
N HIS A 86 11.71 16.61 -8.88
CA HIS A 86 11.00 17.17 -10.04
C HIS A 86 11.09 16.31 -11.30
N VAL A 87 11.24 14.99 -11.14
CA VAL A 87 11.40 14.03 -12.23
C VAL A 87 10.02 13.57 -12.72
N ALA A 88 9.84 13.53 -14.04
CA ALA A 88 8.65 12.97 -14.66
C ALA A 88 8.58 11.44 -14.41
N ILE A 89 7.41 10.96 -13.99
CA ILE A 89 7.18 9.56 -13.61
C ILE A 89 6.41 8.82 -14.69
N HIS A 90 6.82 7.60 -15.02
CA HIS A 90 6.10 6.78 -15.99
C HIS A 90 4.96 6.03 -15.28
N PRO A 91 3.68 6.25 -15.65
CA PRO A 91 2.55 5.69 -14.92
C PRO A 91 2.38 4.17 -15.14
N ASP A 92 2.82 3.62 -16.27
CA ASP A 92 2.68 2.19 -16.59
C ASP A 92 3.39 1.26 -15.58
N PRO A 93 4.69 1.42 -15.29
CA PRO A 93 5.36 0.57 -14.30
C PRO A 93 4.76 0.74 -12.90
N LEU A 94 4.32 1.95 -12.54
CA LEU A 94 3.70 2.24 -11.26
C LEU A 94 2.33 1.57 -11.12
N THR A 95 1.56 1.52 -12.21
CA THR A 95 0.27 0.83 -12.26
C THR A 95 0.45 -0.67 -12.04
N THR A 96 1.47 -1.27 -12.66
CA THR A 96 1.82 -2.68 -12.47
C THR A 96 2.24 -2.94 -11.02
N SER A 97 3.12 -2.12 -10.44
CA SER A 97 3.49 -2.25 -9.02
C SER A 97 2.29 -2.09 -8.09
N LEU A 98 1.35 -1.19 -8.39
CA LEU A 98 0.12 -1.00 -7.61
C LEU A 98 -0.80 -2.22 -7.67
N LYS A 99 -0.99 -2.80 -8.86
CA LYS A 99 -1.78 -4.03 -9.03
C LYS A 99 -1.14 -5.17 -8.23
N SER A 100 0.17 -5.38 -8.37
CA SER A 100 0.90 -6.41 -7.61
C SER A 100 0.79 -6.18 -6.10
N LEU A 101 0.99 -4.95 -5.64
CA LEU A 101 0.85 -4.59 -4.23
C LEU A 101 -0.57 -4.85 -3.72
N SER A 102 -1.61 -4.53 -4.51
CA SER A 102 -3.00 -4.79 -4.14
C SER A 102 -3.27 -6.28 -3.92
N THR A 103 -2.76 -7.12 -4.82
CA THR A 103 -2.87 -8.58 -4.72
C THR A 103 -2.13 -9.10 -3.49
N GLN A 104 -0.92 -8.62 -3.23
CA GLN A 104 -0.14 -9.00 -2.05
C GLN A 104 -0.81 -8.60 -0.75
N LEU A 105 -1.34 -7.37 -0.66
CA LEU A 105 -2.06 -6.90 0.52
C LEU A 105 -3.32 -7.74 0.76
N ALA A 106 -4.03 -8.10 -0.30
CA ALA A 106 -5.19 -9.00 -0.20
C ALA A 106 -4.80 -10.41 0.25
N GLN A 107 -3.73 -10.97 -0.30
CA GLN A 107 -3.20 -12.29 0.11
C GLN A 107 -2.71 -12.28 1.55
N TYR A 108 -1.97 -11.24 1.96
CA TYR A 108 -1.51 -11.07 3.33
C TYR A 108 -2.66 -10.97 4.31
N ALA A 109 -3.70 -10.18 3.98
CA ALA A 109 -4.90 -10.09 4.80
C ALA A 109 -5.61 -11.45 4.90
N ARG A 110 -5.79 -12.17 3.78
CA ARG A 110 -6.38 -13.53 3.79
C ARG A 110 -5.57 -14.50 4.64
N HIS A 111 -4.25 -14.52 4.52
CA HIS A 111 -3.39 -15.41 5.29
C HIS A 111 -3.43 -15.09 6.79
N LYS A 112 -3.37 -13.82 7.16
CA LYS A 112 -3.37 -13.38 8.56
C LYS A 112 -4.70 -13.58 9.27
N PHE A 113 -5.81 -13.53 8.53
CA PHE A 113 -7.17 -13.67 9.05
C PHE A 113 -7.87 -14.94 8.58
N HIS A 114 -7.15 -15.92 8.06
CA HIS A 114 -7.69 -17.27 7.85
C HIS A 114 -8.00 -17.87 9.21
N VAL A 115 -9.23 -17.59 9.67
CA VAL A 115 -9.92 -18.36 10.70
C VAL A 115 -10.09 -19.75 10.10
N LYS A 116 -9.48 -20.75 10.72
CA LYS A 116 -9.78 -22.16 10.48
C LYS A 116 -11.30 -22.31 10.63
N GLN A 117 -12.02 -22.40 9.51
CA GLN A 117 -13.40 -22.86 9.55
C GLN A 117 -13.31 -24.35 9.85
N ASN A 118 -13.60 -24.70 11.10
CA ASN A 118 -13.66 -26.06 11.60
C ASN A 118 -15.12 -26.40 11.86
#